data_AF-A0A955PU46-F1
#
_entry.id   AF-A0A955PU46-F1
#
_cell.length_a   1.000
_cell.length_b   1.000
_cell.length_c   1.000
_cell.angle_alpha   90.00
_cell.angle_beta   90.00
_cell.angle_gamma   90.00
#
_symmetry.space_group_name_H-M   'P 1'
#
loop_
_entity.id
_entity.type
_entity.pdbx_description
1 polymer ?
#
loop_
_entity_poly.entity_id
_entity_poly.type
_entity_poly.pdbx_seq_one_letter_code
_entity_poly.pdbx_strand_id
1 'polypeptide(L)'
;MKNCRFFLNQTLTVIGMVVGLTACSQLHSSPPPAVDSGPKISPDQGRQILADNAKQKRDEWKTKTFEEFKAQTYKEPFEGGKYIVNGDTPILNEKLLQEFFETRIKESTSSREGVRTKLTVHQVNGQDAVWNSLEKRQLTYCVSKTFGANYEKMKSDMKAAGNAWEAVAAVDFIYVGGEDDACTASNPNVVFDVRPVNVNGQYLARAFFPNEQRSSRNVLVDNSSFQLDPNGKLSLQGILRHELGHTIGFRHEHTRPDSGTCFEDSNWRPLTSYDAFSVMHYPQCNGKGDWT
;
A
#
# COMPACT_ATOMS: atom_id res chain seq x y z
N MET A 1 0.41 26.88 -39.92
CA MET A 1 1.18 27.26 -41.13
C MET A 1 2.65 27.42 -40.75
N LYS A 2 3.58 27.04 -41.66
CA LYS A 2 4.98 27.49 -41.82
C LYS A 2 5.74 27.94 -40.54
N ASN A 3 6.67 27.13 -40.03
CA ASN A 3 8.07 26.96 -40.49
C ASN A 3 9.03 28.07 -40.01
N CYS A 4 10.15 27.66 -39.42
CA CYS A 4 11.45 28.19 -39.82
C CYS A 4 12.50 27.05 -39.82
N ARG A 5 13.51 27.14 -40.70
CA ARG A 5 14.46 26.05 -41.02
C ARG A 5 15.91 26.51 -40.80
N PHE A 6 16.75 25.56 -40.37
CA PHE A 6 18.17 25.32 -40.71
C PHE A 6 19.15 26.48 -40.93
N PHE A 7 20.36 26.31 -40.39
CA PHE A 7 21.58 26.20 -41.23
C PHE A 7 22.61 25.23 -40.60
N LEU A 8 23.27 24.41 -41.44
CA LEU A 8 24.55 23.74 -41.18
C LEU A 8 25.68 24.71 -41.63
N ASN A 9 26.97 24.62 -41.24
CA ASN A 9 27.87 23.49 -41.46
C ASN A 9 29.32 23.76 -40.94
N GLN A 10 30.13 22.69 -40.87
CA GLN A 10 31.60 22.62 -41.03
C GLN A 10 32.61 22.94 -39.89
N THR A 11 33.72 22.22 -40.02
CA THR A 11 34.87 21.95 -39.13
C THR A 11 36.16 22.66 -39.59
N LEU A 12 37.09 23.02 -38.68
CA LEU A 12 38.52 22.63 -38.76
C LEU A 12 39.39 22.99 -37.51
N THR A 13 40.02 21.94 -36.95
CA THR A 13 41.41 21.78 -36.43
C THR A 13 42.31 22.96 -35.97
N VAL A 14 42.59 22.98 -34.65
CA VAL A 14 43.87 23.23 -33.91
C VAL A 14 44.68 24.54 -34.08
N ILE A 15 44.92 25.23 -32.95
CA ILE A 15 46.24 25.61 -32.39
C ILE A 15 46.09 25.74 -30.86
N GLY A 16 47.12 25.33 -30.10
CA GLY A 16 47.04 25.24 -28.64
C GLY A 16 47.49 26.49 -27.89
N MET A 17 46.98 26.66 -26.67
CA MET A 17 47.60 27.52 -25.65
C MET A 17 47.39 26.91 -24.26
N VAL A 18 48.49 26.67 -23.54
CA VAL A 18 48.47 26.22 -22.15
C VAL A 18 48.42 27.47 -21.26
N VAL A 19 47.35 27.62 -20.49
CA VAL A 19 47.31 28.53 -19.32
C VAL A 19 46.71 27.74 -18.17
N GLY A 20 47.44 27.65 -17.07
CA GLY A 20 47.06 26.84 -15.91
C GLY A 20 46.27 27.61 -14.86
N LEU A 21 45.57 26.83 -14.02
CA LEU A 21 45.16 27.14 -12.64
C LEU A 21 44.27 28.38 -12.43
N THR A 22 43.02 28.14 -12.03
CA THR A 22 42.62 28.29 -10.61
C THR A 22 41.30 27.55 -10.38
N ALA A 23 41.25 26.65 -9.40
CA ALA A 23 39.99 26.04 -8.97
C ALA A 23 39.26 26.99 -8.02
N CYS A 24 37.99 27.30 -8.31
CA CYS A 24 37.10 27.94 -7.34
C CYS A 24 35.72 27.29 -7.43
N SER A 25 35.49 26.32 -6.55
CA SER A 25 34.24 25.58 -6.43
C SER A 25 33.17 26.40 -5.71
N GLN A 26 32.12 26.82 -6.43
CA GLN A 26 30.88 27.31 -5.84
C GLN A 26 29.66 26.71 -6.57
N LEU A 27 29.35 25.45 -6.25
CA LEU A 27 28.05 24.86 -6.52
C LEU A 27 26.99 25.65 -5.72
N HIS A 28 26.28 26.54 -6.40
CA HIS A 28 25.10 27.20 -5.84
C HIS A 28 23.92 26.21 -5.83
N SER A 29 23.86 25.37 -4.80
CA SER A 29 22.66 24.59 -4.50
C SER A 29 21.59 25.52 -3.95
N SER A 30 20.72 26.05 -4.82
CA SER A 30 19.50 26.72 -4.39
C SER A 30 18.67 25.77 -3.52
N PRO A 31 18.20 26.17 -2.32
CA PRO A 31 17.32 25.32 -1.53
C PRO A 31 16.03 25.05 -2.31
N PRO A 32 15.42 23.86 -2.19
CA PRO A 32 14.16 23.57 -2.84
C PRO A 32 13.08 24.56 -2.37
N PRO A 33 12.13 24.94 -3.24
CA PRO A 33 11.07 25.87 -2.87
C PRO A 33 10.29 25.31 -1.68
N ALA A 34 10.04 26.17 -0.68
CA ALA A 34 9.29 25.79 0.50
C ALA A 34 7.89 25.31 0.09
N VAL A 35 7.63 24.01 0.26
CA VAL A 35 6.30 23.44 0.04
C VAL A 35 5.38 24.01 1.12
N ASP A 36 4.37 24.77 0.69
CA ASP A 36 3.33 25.25 1.58
C ASP A 36 2.60 24.03 2.17
N SER A 37 2.90 23.76 3.44
CA SER A 37 2.13 22.81 4.24
C SER A 37 0.82 23.49 4.60
N GLY A 38 -0.16 23.34 3.69
CA GLY A 38 -1.54 23.79 3.86
C GLY A 38 -2.09 23.44 5.26
N PRO A 39 -3.11 24.18 5.71
CA PRO A 39 -3.37 24.54 7.11
C PRO A 39 -2.90 23.50 8.13
N LYS A 40 -2.02 23.93 9.05
CA LYS A 40 -1.44 23.12 10.11
C LYS A 40 -2.49 22.75 11.16
N ILE A 41 -3.38 21.83 10.80
CA ILE A 41 -4.35 21.17 11.68
C ILE A 41 -3.55 20.46 12.77
N SER A 42 -3.86 20.72 14.04
CA SER A 42 -3.21 20.00 15.14
C SER A 42 -3.64 18.52 15.14
N PRO A 43 -2.83 17.58 15.67
CA PRO A 43 -3.26 16.18 15.80
C PRO A 43 -4.60 16.00 16.53
N ASP A 44 -4.95 16.94 17.42
CA ASP A 44 -6.20 16.91 18.18
C ASP A 44 -7.39 17.37 17.32
N GLN A 45 -7.18 18.40 16.49
CA GLN A 45 -8.16 18.84 15.49
C GLN A 45 -8.33 17.81 14.37
N GLY A 46 -7.25 17.15 13.92
CA GLY A 46 -7.31 16.03 12.98
C GLY A 46 -8.13 14.89 13.57
N ARG A 47 -7.84 14.49 14.82
CA ARG A 47 -8.63 13.47 15.54
C ARG A 47 -10.12 13.79 15.59
N GLN A 48 -10.49 15.03 15.85
CA GLN A 48 -11.89 15.44 15.81
C GLN A 48 -12.47 15.39 14.38
N ILE A 49 -11.78 15.97 13.39
CA ILE A 49 -12.24 16.03 11.99
C ILE A 49 -12.51 14.63 11.42
N LEU A 50 -11.71 13.60 11.73
CA LEU A 50 -12.03 12.25 11.30
C LEU A 50 -12.91 11.45 12.24
N ALA A 51 -12.98 11.76 13.54
CA ALA A 51 -14.09 11.26 14.34
C ALA A 51 -15.42 11.71 13.71
N ASP A 52 -15.49 12.96 13.23
CA ASP A 52 -16.65 13.57 12.58
C ASP A 52 -16.87 13.07 11.15
N ASN A 53 -15.86 13.00 10.27
CA ASN A 53 -16.01 12.47 8.92
C ASN A 53 -16.29 10.96 8.90
N ALA A 54 -15.66 10.19 9.79
CA ALA A 54 -15.98 8.78 9.95
C ALA A 54 -17.36 8.59 10.62
N LYS A 55 -17.77 9.49 11.52
CA LYS A 55 -19.15 9.53 12.03
C LYS A 55 -20.12 9.87 10.90
N GLN A 56 -19.84 10.83 10.04
CA GLN A 56 -20.67 11.18 8.88
C GLN A 56 -20.81 10.00 7.93
N LYS A 57 -19.71 9.40 7.50
CA LYS A 57 -19.70 8.21 6.63
C LYS A 57 -20.37 7.00 7.29
N ARG A 58 -20.18 6.78 8.59
CA ARG A 58 -20.95 5.76 9.32
C ARG A 58 -22.42 6.12 9.43
N ASP A 59 -22.80 7.36 9.68
CA ASP A 59 -24.20 7.80 9.84
C ASP A 59 -24.97 7.68 8.50
N GLU A 60 -24.30 7.95 7.37
CA GLU A 60 -24.79 7.64 6.01
C GLU A 60 -25.14 6.13 5.84
N TRP A 61 -24.39 5.25 6.51
CA TRP A 61 -24.56 3.79 6.44
C TRP A 61 -25.34 3.17 7.62
N LYS A 62 -25.46 3.84 8.76
CA LYS A 62 -26.23 3.40 9.95
C LYS A 62 -27.72 3.32 9.67
N THR A 63 -28.22 4.16 8.78
CA THR A 63 -29.63 4.16 8.37
C THR A 63 -29.94 3.08 7.33
N LYS A 64 -28.91 2.57 6.64
CA LYS A 64 -29.00 1.52 5.62
C LYS A 64 -29.05 0.12 6.23
N THR A 65 -29.43 -0.87 5.44
CA THR A 65 -29.45 -2.29 5.79
C THR A 65 -28.12 -2.97 5.47
N PHE A 66 -27.89 -4.16 6.04
CA PHE A 66 -26.74 -4.99 5.67
C PHE A 66 -26.79 -5.36 4.18
N GLU A 67 -27.97 -5.66 3.65
CA GLU A 67 -28.17 -5.98 2.23
C GLU A 67 -27.77 -4.83 1.30
N GLU A 68 -28.10 -3.58 1.64
CA GLU A 68 -27.63 -2.40 0.88
C GLU A 68 -26.10 -2.23 0.93
N PHE A 69 -25.46 -2.56 2.05
CA PHE A 69 -24.00 -2.49 2.20
C PHE A 69 -23.30 -3.60 1.43
N LYS A 70 -23.80 -4.84 1.54
CA LYS A 70 -23.34 -5.98 0.77
C LYS A 70 -23.49 -5.74 -0.74
N ALA A 71 -24.61 -5.16 -1.18
CA ALA A 71 -24.85 -4.85 -2.59
C ALA A 71 -23.91 -3.78 -3.19
N GLN A 72 -23.29 -2.94 -2.36
CA GLN A 72 -22.28 -1.96 -2.81
C GLN A 72 -20.84 -2.40 -2.50
N THR A 73 -20.65 -3.52 -1.78
CA THR A 73 -19.33 -4.08 -1.49
C THR A 73 -18.90 -4.97 -2.65
N TYR A 74 -17.77 -4.68 -3.28
CA TYR A 74 -17.25 -5.53 -4.35
C TYR A 74 -16.95 -6.94 -3.82
N LYS A 75 -17.47 -7.97 -4.50
CA LYS A 75 -17.19 -9.37 -4.21
C LYS A 75 -16.37 -9.94 -5.36
N GLU A 76 -15.21 -10.50 -5.03
CA GLU A 76 -14.37 -11.18 -6.02
C GLU A 76 -15.14 -12.33 -6.70
N PRO A 77 -15.15 -12.41 -8.04
CA PRO A 77 -16.06 -13.30 -8.79
C PRO A 77 -15.57 -14.76 -8.90
N PHE A 78 -14.50 -15.13 -8.19
CA PHE A 78 -13.87 -16.45 -8.25
C PHE A 78 -14.13 -17.28 -6.99
N GLU A 79 -13.91 -18.59 -7.08
CA GLU A 79 -14.07 -19.51 -5.94
C GLU A 79 -13.17 -19.13 -4.76
N GLY A 80 -13.75 -19.03 -3.56
CA GLY A 80 -13.04 -18.52 -2.38
C GLY A 80 -12.76 -17.01 -2.40
N GLY A 81 -13.30 -16.28 -3.38
CA GLY A 81 -13.19 -14.83 -3.48
C GLY A 81 -13.70 -14.11 -2.23
N LYS A 82 -12.99 -13.06 -1.82
CA LYS A 82 -13.27 -12.26 -0.61
C LYS A 82 -14.13 -11.03 -0.96
N TYR A 83 -14.81 -10.45 0.03
CA TYR A 83 -15.44 -9.13 -0.11
C TYR A 83 -14.38 -8.05 0.07
N ILE A 84 -14.33 -7.04 -0.78
CA ILE A 84 -13.30 -5.99 -0.74
C ILE A 84 -13.93 -4.71 -0.21
N VAL A 85 -13.41 -4.21 0.91
CA VAL A 85 -13.76 -2.91 1.49
C VAL A 85 -12.56 -1.96 1.40
N ASN A 86 -12.83 -0.66 1.40
CA ASN A 86 -11.84 0.45 1.43
C ASN A 86 -10.85 0.54 0.25
N GLY A 87 -10.75 -0.47 -0.61
CA GLY A 87 -9.95 -0.48 -1.83
C GLY A 87 -9.27 -1.82 -2.08
N ASP A 88 -8.74 -2.44 -1.04
CA ASP A 88 -7.98 -3.69 -1.06
C ASP A 88 -8.28 -4.64 0.13
N THR A 89 -8.88 -4.12 1.21
CA THR A 89 -9.00 -4.83 2.48
C THR A 89 -9.99 -5.98 2.36
N PRO A 90 -9.54 -7.23 2.50
CA PRO A 90 -10.39 -8.34 2.13
C PRO A 90 -11.06 -8.99 3.35
N ILE A 91 -12.39 -9.06 3.31
CA ILE A 91 -13.24 -9.72 4.29
C ILE A 91 -13.65 -11.10 3.74
N LEU A 92 -13.26 -12.16 4.46
CA LEU A 92 -13.28 -13.55 3.97
C LEU A 92 -14.65 -14.00 3.42
N ASN A 93 -15.74 -13.70 4.13
CA ASN A 93 -17.07 -14.22 3.84
C ASN A 93 -18.17 -13.28 4.32
N GLU A 94 -19.42 -13.61 4.00
CA GLU A 94 -20.57 -12.76 4.28
C GLU A 94 -20.84 -12.60 5.78
N LYS A 95 -20.58 -13.64 6.59
CA LYS A 95 -20.69 -13.55 8.05
C LYS A 95 -19.72 -12.52 8.61
N LEU A 96 -18.46 -12.52 8.17
CA LEU A 96 -17.49 -11.49 8.59
C LEU A 96 -17.82 -10.11 8.02
N LEU A 97 -18.47 -10.00 6.86
CA LEU A 97 -18.94 -8.73 6.32
C LEU A 97 -20.13 -8.19 7.14
N GLN A 98 -21.02 -9.07 7.60
CA GLN A 98 -22.12 -8.72 8.48
C GLN A 98 -21.60 -8.31 9.86
N GLU A 99 -20.67 -9.07 10.45
CA GLU A 99 -19.99 -8.71 11.70
C GLU A 99 -19.24 -7.36 11.58
N PHE A 100 -18.63 -7.08 10.43
CA PHE A 100 -18.04 -5.77 10.13
C PHE A 100 -19.12 -4.67 10.09
N PHE A 101 -20.21 -4.88 9.35
CA PHE A 101 -21.30 -3.91 9.25
C PHE A 101 -21.99 -3.64 10.61
N GLU A 102 -22.30 -4.68 11.36
CA GLU A 102 -22.93 -4.57 12.67
C GLU A 102 -21.99 -3.91 13.68
N THR A 103 -20.78 -4.43 13.88
CA THR A 103 -19.88 -3.90 14.93
C THR A 103 -19.18 -2.59 14.56
N ARG A 104 -18.97 -2.28 13.27
CA ARG A 104 -18.18 -1.10 12.81
C ARG A 104 -19.02 0.02 12.21
N ILE A 105 -20.18 -0.29 11.64
CA ILE A 105 -21.07 0.71 11.08
C ILE A 105 -22.26 0.97 12.03
N LYS A 106 -22.94 -0.07 12.54
CA LYS A 106 -24.15 0.08 13.37
C LYS A 106 -23.87 0.39 14.85
N GLU A 107 -23.14 -0.49 15.55
CA GLU A 107 -23.12 -0.54 17.03
C GLU A 107 -22.22 0.50 17.72
N SER A 108 -21.19 1.00 17.02
CA SER A 108 -20.20 2.03 17.43
C SER A 108 -20.44 2.69 18.81
N THR A 109 -20.06 2.01 19.89
CA THR A 109 -19.88 2.65 21.20
C THR A 109 -18.67 3.58 21.16
N SER A 110 -18.84 4.79 21.65
CA SER A 110 -17.78 5.81 21.71
C SER A 110 -16.61 5.36 22.60
N SER A 111 -15.45 5.98 22.36
CA SER A 111 -14.26 6.04 23.23
C SER A 111 -13.61 4.71 23.67
N ARG A 112 -12.47 4.43 23.04
CA ARG A 112 -11.23 4.32 23.82
C ARG A 112 -10.37 5.54 23.55
N GLU A 113 -10.44 6.50 24.45
CA GLU A 113 -9.53 7.65 24.47
C GLU A 113 -8.11 7.21 24.84
N GLY A 114 -7.10 7.99 24.41
CA GLY A 114 -5.87 8.09 25.17
C GLY A 114 -4.64 7.30 24.71
N VAL A 115 -4.37 7.17 23.40
CA VAL A 115 -2.99 6.87 22.92
C VAL A 115 -2.65 7.72 21.69
N ARG A 116 -1.41 8.25 21.65
CA ARG A 116 -0.84 8.96 20.50
C ARG A 116 -0.11 7.97 19.53
N THR A 117 -0.28 8.17 18.20
CA THR A 117 0.78 8.21 17.12
C THR A 117 1.36 6.93 16.36
N LYS A 118 1.41 6.88 14.98
CA LYS A 118 2.19 5.93 14.04
C LYS A 118 1.67 4.51 13.81
N LEU A 119 2.47 3.69 13.10
CA LEU A 119 2.05 2.61 12.18
C LEU A 119 0.93 1.78 12.80
N THR A 120 -0.18 1.61 12.09
CA THR A 120 -1.32 0.87 12.63
C THR A 120 -1.01 -0.62 12.51
N VAL A 121 -0.91 -1.36 13.62
CA VAL A 121 -0.84 -2.83 13.58
C VAL A 121 -2.25 -3.39 13.66
N HIS A 122 -2.57 -4.38 12.84
CA HIS A 122 -3.85 -5.09 12.90
C HIS A 122 -4.03 -5.75 14.26
N GLN A 123 -5.24 -5.62 14.84
CA GLN A 123 -5.61 -6.36 16.04
C GLN A 123 -6.83 -7.25 15.82
N VAL A 124 -6.75 -8.48 16.34
CA VAL A 124 -7.87 -9.40 16.49
C VAL A 124 -8.15 -9.57 17.98
N ASN A 125 -9.38 -9.26 18.41
CA ASN A 125 -9.79 -9.32 19.82
C ASN A 125 -8.86 -8.52 20.78
N GLY A 126 -8.26 -7.43 20.29
CA GLY A 126 -7.33 -6.58 21.04
C GLY A 126 -5.89 -7.10 21.14
N GLN A 127 -5.57 -8.21 20.47
CA GLN A 127 -4.20 -8.75 20.36
C GLN A 127 -3.62 -8.41 18.99
N ASP A 128 -2.33 -8.04 18.95
CA ASP A 128 -1.62 -7.74 17.70
C ASP A 128 -1.54 -9.00 16.81
N ALA A 129 -2.08 -8.91 15.60
CA ALA A 129 -2.00 -9.95 14.59
C ALA A 129 -0.66 -9.88 13.84
N VAL A 130 0.40 -10.31 14.52
CA VAL A 130 1.79 -10.27 14.03
C VAL A 130 2.44 -11.64 14.07
N TRP A 131 3.39 -11.87 13.16
CA TRP A 131 4.29 -13.01 13.20
C TRP A 131 5.15 -13.01 14.47
N ASN A 132 5.43 -14.19 15.00
CA ASN A 132 6.36 -14.31 16.13
C ASN A 132 7.82 -13.99 15.70
N SER A 133 8.73 -13.91 16.68
CA SER A 133 10.12 -13.48 16.45
C SER A 133 10.92 -14.40 15.53
N LEU A 134 10.54 -15.67 15.37
CA LEU A 134 11.12 -16.64 14.45
C LEU A 134 10.41 -16.61 13.08
N GLU A 135 9.07 -16.68 13.07
CA GLU A 135 8.26 -16.70 11.84
C GLU A 135 8.53 -15.49 10.94
N LYS A 136 8.68 -14.30 11.53
CA LYS A 136 8.93 -13.08 10.76
C LYS A 136 10.28 -13.09 10.02
N ARG A 137 11.21 -13.96 10.41
CA ARG A 137 12.52 -14.18 9.78
C ARG A 137 12.48 -15.34 8.76
N GLN A 138 11.29 -15.83 8.42
CA GLN A 138 11.08 -17.02 7.59
C GLN A 138 9.84 -16.88 6.69
N LEU A 139 9.57 -15.68 6.17
CA LEU A 139 8.40 -15.40 5.33
C LEU A 139 8.66 -15.86 3.89
N THR A 140 8.55 -17.18 3.67
CA THR A 140 8.76 -17.79 2.36
C THR A 140 7.63 -17.47 1.39
N TYR A 141 7.96 -17.14 0.15
CA TYR A 141 6.98 -16.86 -0.90
C TYR A 141 7.42 -17.38 -2.28
N CYS A 142 6.44 -17.62 -3.13
CA CYS A 142 6.62 -17.94 -4.55
C CYS A 142 5.99 -16.85 -5.43
N VAL A 143 6.36 -16.81 -6.70
CA VAL A 143 5.76 -15.93 -7.72
C VAL A 143 5.23 -16.78 -8.86
N SER A 144 3.92 -16.77 -9.10
CA SER A 144 3.33 -17.66 -10.10
C SER A 144 3.76 -17.30 -11.52
N LYS A 145 4.24 -18.29 -12.29
CA LYS A 145 4.55 -18.09 -13.73
C LYS A 145 3.32 -17.72 -14.58
N THR A 146 2.11 -17.84 -14.02
CA THR A 146 0.86 -17.39 -14.67
C THR A 146 0.79 -15.88 -14.91
N PHE A 147 1.68 -15.06 -14.31
CA PHE A 147 1.89 -13.66 -14.73
C PHE A 147 2.37 -13.53 -16.19
N GLY A 148 2.81 -14.62 -16.83
CA GLY A 148 3.18 -14.64 -18.25
C GLY A 148 4.34 -13.68 -18.55
N ALA A 149 4.16 -12.79 -19.53
CA ALA A 149 5.16 -11.78 -19.88
C ALA A 149 5.55 -10.86 -18.71
N ASN A 150 4.69 -10.71 -17.70
CA ASN A 150 4.93 -9.87 -16.52
C ASN A 150 5.69 -10.58 -15.39
N TYR A 151 5.94 -11.89 -15.50
CA TYR A 151 6.51 -12.72 -14.42
C TYR A 151 7.88 -12.19 -13.93
N GLU A 152 8.81 -11.87 -14.83
CA GLU A 152 10.13 -11.35 -14.43
C GLU A 152 10.05 -9.97 -13.76
N LYS A 153 9.13 -9.11 -14.21
CA LYS A 153 8.88 -7.80 -13.57
C LYS A 153 8.29 -7.97 -12.18
N MET A 154 7.28 -8.84 -12.03
CA MET A 154 6.68 -9.14 -10.74
C MET A 154 7.72 -9.68 -9.74
N LYS A 155 8.54 -10.65 -10.16
CA LYS A 155 9.61 -11.21 -9.33
C LYS A 155 10.64 -10.17 -8.92
N SER A 156 11.05 -9.29 -9.84
CA SER A 156 11.96 -8.17 -9.55
C SER A 156 11.36 -7.18 -8.54
N ASP A 157 10.13 -6.72 -8.77
CA ASP A 157 9.49 -5.70 -7.95
C ASP A 157 9.08 -6.25 -6.57
N MET A 158 8.65 -7.52 -6.47
CA MET A 158 8.45 -8.23 -5.19
C MET A 158 9.74 -8.28 -4.38
N LYS A 159 10.86 -8.64 -5.03
CA LYS A 159 12.17 -8.67 -4.37
C LYS A 159 12.57 -7.28 -3.88
N ALA A 160 12.39 -6.24 -4.70
CA ALA A 160 12.72 -4.86 -4.33
C ALA A 160 11.85 -4.35 -3.16
N ALA A 161 10.55 -4.65 -3.19
CA ALA A 161 9.61 -4.33 -2.11
C ALA A 161 9.94 -5.05 -0.79
N GLY A 162 10.30 -6.34 -0.86
CA GLY A 162 10.76 -7.12 0.30
C GLY A 162 12.05 -6.56 0.89
N ASN A 163 13.07 -6.38 0.05
CA ASN A 163 14.35 -5.75 0.40
C ASN A 163 14.18 -4.39 1.11
N ALA A 164 13.19 -3.57 0.71
CA ALA A 164 12.91 -2.28 1.34
C ALA A 164 12.40 -2.41 2.79
N TRP A 165 11.62 -3.46 3.10
CA TRP A 165 11.20 -3.78 4.47
C TRP A 165 12.33 -4.39 5.30
N GLU A 166 13.10 -5.33 4.75
CA GLU A 166 14.25 -5.95 5.41
C GLU A 166 15.32 -4.93 5.83
N ALA A 167 15.48 -3.85 5.06
CA ALA A 167 16.42 -2.77 5.35
C ALA A 167 16.05 -1.94 6.60
N VAL A 168 14.80 -1.98 7.06
CA VAL A 168 14.28 -1.14 8.17
C VAL A 168 13.60 -1.93 9.28
N ALA A 169 13.30 -3.21 9.07
CA ALA A 169 12.64 -4.09 10.01
C ALA A 169 13.33 -5.46 10.05
N ALA A 170 13.39 -6.07 11.24
CA ALA A 170 13.91 -7.43 11.41
C ALA A 170 12.87 -8.48 10.95
N VAL A 171 12.67 -8.54 9.63
CA VAL A 171 11.89 -9.52 8.87
C VAL A 171 12.77 -10.09 7.74
N ASP A 172 12.45 -11.28 7.21
CA ASP A 172 13.09 -11.81 5.99
C ASP A 172 12.02 -12.35 5.03
N PHE A 173 12.02 -11.88 3.79
CA PHE A 173 11.14 -12.29 2.70
C PHE A 173 11.88 -13.24 1.76
N ILE A 174 11.67 -14.54 1.93
CA ILE A 174 12.48 -15.57 1.29
C ILE A 174 11.80 -16.07 0.02
N TYR A 175 12.28 -15.65 -1.15
CA TYR A 175 11.78 -16.15 -2.44
C TYR A 175 12.21 -17.60 -2.68
N VAL A 176 11.23 -18.47 -2.94
CA VAL A 176 11.42 -19.91 -3.20
C VAL A 176 11.03 -20.24 -4.64
N GLY A 177 11.87 -19.84 -5.60
CA GLY A 177 11.57 -19.99 -7.04
C GLY A 177 11.36 -21.42 -7.55
N GLY A 178 11.71 -22.44 -6.76
CA GLY A 178 11.36 -23.84 -7.05
C GLY A 178 9.85 -24.13 -6.95
N GLU A 179 9.09 -23.26 -6.29
CA GLU A 179 7.65 -23.40 -6.05
C GLU A 179 6.80 -22.61 -7.06
N ASP A 180 7.42 -21.87 -8.00
CA ASP A 180 6.73 -20.93 -8.90
C ASP A 180 5.77 -21.58 -9.89
N ASP A 181 6.04 -22.83 -10.30
CA ASP A 181 5.12 -23.65 -11.12
C ASP A 181 3.88 -24.10 -10.34
N ALA A 182 3.99 -24.25 -9.02
CA ALA A 182 2.92 -24.67 -8.12
C ALA A 182 2.42 -23.52 -7.22
N CYS A 183 2.73 -22.27 -7.58
CA CYS A 183 2.50 -21.12 -6.71
C CYS A 183 1.01 -20.78 -6.60
N THR A 184 0.38 -21.27 -5.53
CA THR A 184 -1.06 -21.28 -5.33
C THR A 184 -1.40 -21.21 -3.84
N ALA A 185 -2.66 -20.90 -3.53
CA ALA A 185 -3.21 -20.90 -2.17
C ALA A 185 -3.05 -22.25 -1.44
N SER A 186 -2.96 -23.35 -2.18
CA SER A 186 -2.85 -24.71 -1.64
C SER A 186 -1.41 -25.17 -1.40
N ASN A 187 -0.40 -24.40 -1.81
CA ASN A 187 1.00 -24.80 -1.68
C ASN A 187 1.51 -24.65 -0.23
N PRO A 188 1.85 -25.74 0.49
CA PRO A 188 2.27 -25.68 1.88
C PRO A 188 3.76 -25.33 2.07
N ASN A 189 4.57 -25.33 1.01
CA ASN A 189 6.02 -25.13 1.07
C ASN A 189 6.41 -23.65 1.22
N VAL A 190 5.45 -22.74 1.06
CA VAL A 190 5.61 -21.29 1.25
C VAL A 190 4.59 -20.73 2.25
N VAL A 191 4.95 -19.66 2.96
CA VAL A 191 4.04 -18.95 3.88
C VAL A 191 2.88 -18.30 3.12
N PHE A 192 3.13 -17.78 1.92
CA PHE A 192 2.13 -17.16 1.04
C PHE A 192 2.49 -17.26 -0.46
N ASP A 193 1.46 -17.14 -1.31
CA ASP A 193 1.59 -17.13 -2.78
C ASP A 193 1.38 -15.73 -3.37
N VAL A 194 2.17 -15.36 -4.39
CA VAL A 194 1.95 -14.16 -5.21
C VAL A 194 1.41 -14.58 -6.57
N ARG A 195 0.20 -14.11 -6.92
CA ARG A 195 -0.52 -14.53 -8.13
C ARG A 195 -1.17 -13.37 -8.90
N PRO A 196 -1.30 -13.48 -10.23
CA PRO A 196 -2.15 -12.57 -10.98
C PRO A 196 -3.61 -12.80 -10.63
N VAL A 197 -4.40 -11.75 -10.78
CA VAL A 197 -5.85 -11.80 -10.84
C VAL A 197 -6.32 -10.93 -12.01
N ASN A 198 -7.55 -11.14 -12.45
CA ASN A 198 -8.24 -10.17 -13.31
C ASN A 198 -9.57 -9.79 -12.66
N VAL A 199 -9.54 -8.68 -11.92
CA VAL A 199 -10.71 -8.00 -11.38
C VAL A 199 -11.04 -6.73 -12.16
N ASN A 200 -10.45 -6.52 -13.35
CA ASN A 200 -10.65 -5.34 -14.19
C ASN A 200 -10.42 -4.01 -13.43
N GLY A 201 -9.35 -3.93 -12.64
CA GLY A 201 -8.98 -2.73 -11.89
C GLY A 201 -9.92 -2.32 -10.76
N GLN A 202 -10.80 -3.21 -10.25
CA GLN A 202 -11.55 -2.95 -9.01
C GLN A 202 -10.62 -2.76 -7.80
N TYR A 203 -9.45 -3.38 -7.83
CA TYR A 203 -8.30 -3.07 -7.00
C TYR A 203 -7.01 -3.25 -7.82
N LEU A 204 -5.91 -2.67 -7.38
CA LEU A 204 -4.59 -2.81 -8.03
C LEU A 204 -3.84 -4.04 -7.52
N ALA A 205 -3.80 -4.20 -6.21
CA ALA A 205 -3.40 -5.41 -5.54
C ALA A 205 -4.20 -5.58 -4.24
N ARG A 206 -4.03 -6.72 -3.58
CA ARG A 206 -4.40 -6.92 -2.17
C ARG A 206 -3.56 -8.02 -1.53
N ALA A 207 -3.40 -7.94 -0.22
CA ALA A 207 -2.66 -8.90 0.59
C ALA A 207 -3.55 -9.60 1.63
N PHE A 208 -2.93 -9.99 2.75
CA PHE A 208 -3.49 -10.73 3.86
C PHE A 208 -2.85 -10.28 5.17
N PHE A 209 -3.47 -10.54 6.31
CA PHE A 209 -2.87 -10.33 7.64
C PHE A 209 -2.27 -11.62 8.23
N PRO A 210 -1.22 -11.55 9.08
CA PRO A 210 -0.52 -12.72 9.63
C PRO A 210 -1.42 -13.79 10.27
N ASN A 211 -2.54 -13.39 10.86
CA ASN A 211 -3.52 -14.28 11.50
C ASN A 211 -4.39 -15.08 10.51
N GLU A 212 -4.30 -14.84 9.20
CA GLU A 212 -5.06 -15.59 8.20
C GLU A 212 -4.51 -17.00 7.98
N GLN A 213 -5.41 -17.97 7.79
CA GLN A 213 -5.08 -19.35 7.41
C GLN A 213 -4.29 -19.39 6.09
N ARG A 214 -3.41 -20.39 5.90
CA ARG A 214 -2.51 -20.47 4.73
C ARG A 214 -3.23 -20.30 3.38
N SER A 215 -4.38 -20.92 3.17
CA SER A 215 -5.15 -20.81 1.93
C SER A 215 -5.70 -19.40 1.65
N SER A 216 -5.77 -18.55 2.67
CA SER A 216 -6.16 -17.14 2.55
C SER A 216 -4.95 -16.18 2.45
N ARG A 217 -3.72 -16.66 2.73
CA ARG A 217 -2.48 -15.87 2.65
C ARG A 217 -1.96 -15.81 1.23
N ASN A 218 -2.43 -14.83 0.48
CA ASN A 218 -2.01 -14.54 -0.89
C ASN A 218 -1.89 -13.04 -1.13
N VAL A 219 -0.90 -12.65 -1.93
CA VAL A 219 -0.84 -11.33 -2.56
C VAL A 219 -1.39 -11.50 -3.98
N LEU A 220 -2.56 -10.93 -4.26
CA LEU A 220 -3.14 -10.92 -5.59
C LEU A 220 -2.90 -9.57 -6.25
N VAL A 221 -2.46 -9.58 -7.51
CA VAL A 221 -2.14 -8.37 -8.26
C VAL A 221 -2.92 -8.36 -9.56
N ASP A 222 -3.72 -7.31 -9.78
CA ASP A 222 -4.50 -7.14 -10.99
C ASP A 222 -3.62 -6.71 -12.17
N ASN A 223 -4.02 -7.09 -13.38
CA ASN A 223 -3.30 -6.73 -14.60
C ASN A 223 -3.17 -5.21 -14.82
N SER A 224 -4.09 -4.39 -14.29
CA SER A 224 -4.00 -2.93 -14.34
C SER A 224 -2.76 -2.35 -13.63
N SER A 225 -2.21 -3.04 -12.62
CA SER A 225 -0.97 -2.64 -11.92
C SER A 225 0.29 -2.70 -12.79
N PHE A 226 0.21 -3.33 -13.97
CA PHE A 226 1.29 -3.31 -14.97
C PHE A 226 1.09 -2.23 -16.05
N GLN A 227 -0.04 -1.52 -16.02
CA GLN A 227 -0.44 -0.48 -16.99
C GLN A 227 -0.36 0.94 -16.41
N LEU A 228 0.26 1.09 -15.24
CA LEU A 228 0.49 2.37 -14.57
C LEU A 228 1.36 3.29 -15.46
N ASP A 229 1.11 4.61 -15.42
CA ASP A 229 1.92 5.59 -16.13
C ASP A 229 3.38 5.52 -15.64
N PRO A 230 4.37 5.22 -16.51
CA PRO A 230 5.77 5.15 -16.13
C PRO A 230 6.37 6.50 -15.69
N ASN A 231 5.68 7.61 -15.93
CA ASN A 231 6.01 8.95 -15.42
C ASN A 231 5.14 9.37 -14.22
N GLY A 232 4.17 8.53 -13.85
CA GLY A 232 3.35 8.70 -12.67
C GLY A 232 4.14 8.42 -11.39
N LYS A 233 3.59 8.85 -10.26
CA LYS A 233 4.18 8.52 -8.95
C LYS A 233 3.92 7.07 -8.55
N LEU A 234 2.70 6.58 -8.81
CA LEU A 234 2.31 5.23 -8.43
C LEU A 234 3.03 4.17 -9.27
N SER A 235 3.77 3.29 -8.61
CA SER A 235 4.52 2.19 -9.26
C SER A 235 4.11 0.82 -8.72
N LEU A 236 4.33 -0.24 -9.51
CA LEU A 236 4.12 -1.61 -9.06
C LEU A 236 4.97 -1.94 -7.83
N GLN A 237 6.24 -1.52 -7.79
CA GLN A 237 7.11 -1.73 -6.63
C GLN A 237 6.54 -1.12 -5.35
N GLY A 238 6.04 0.12 -5.41
CA GLY A 238 5.47 0.79 -4.25
C GLY A 238 4.12 0.21 -3.80
N ILE A 239 3.29 -0.26 -4.75
CA ILE A 239 2.10 -1.07 -4.44
C ILE A 239 2.53 -2.35 -3.72
N LEU A 240 3.48 -3.11 -4.25
CA LEU A 240 3.95 -4.34 -3.60
C LEU A 240 4.59 -4.06 -2.23
N ARG A 241 5.25 -2.92 -2.03
CA ARG A 241 5.76 -2.50 -0.72
C ARG A 241 4.62 -2.20 0.26
N HIS A 242 3.51 -1.63 -0.21
CA HIS A 242 2.28 -1.49 0.57
C HIS A 242 1.72 -2.85 0.98
N GLU A 243 1.49 -3.73 0.01
CA GLU A 243 0.94 -5.07 0.23
C GLU A 243 1.78 -5.89 1.22
N LEU A 244 3.10 -5.86 1.06
CA LEU A 244 4.02 -6.54 2.00
C LEU A 244 3.93 -5.97 3.42
N GLY A 245 3.56 -4.69 3.59
CA GLY A 245 3.25 -4.10 4.89
C GLY A 245 2.09 -4.81 5.58
N HIS A 246 1.02 -5.15 4.86
CA HIS A 246 -0.08 -5.97 5.40
C HIS A 246 0.39 -7.38 5.78
N THR A 247 1.24 -8.00 4.95
CA THR A 247 1.75 -9.36 5.24
C THR A 247 2.56 -9.46 6.53
N ILE A 248 3.07 -8.33 7.06
CA ILE A 248 3.77 -8.24 8.36
C ILE A 248 2.93 -7.57 9.47
N GLY A 249 1.66 -7.31 9.20
CA GLY A 249 0.66 -6.87 10.19
C GLY A 249 0.31 -5.38 10.17
N PHE A 250 0.87 -4.56 9.28
CA PHE A 250 0.51 -3.14 9.19
C PHE A 250 -0.82 -2.94 8.46
N ARG A 251 -1.63 -2.00 8.95
CA ARG A 251 -2.91 -1.56 8.39
C ARG A 251 -2.72 -0.24 7.67
N HIS A 252 -3.75 0.24 6.98
CA HIS A 252 -3.70 1.53 6.33
C HIS A 252 -3.39 2.66 7.30
N GLU A 253 -2.56 3.60 6.85
CA GLU A 253 -2.32 4.85 7.56
C GLU A 253 -3.56 5.74 7.48
N HIS A 254 -4.37 5.64 6.41
CA HIS A 254 -5.53 6.50 6.21
C HIS A 254 -6.66 6.26 7.21
N THR A 255 -6.72 5.08 7.86
CA THR A 255 -7.67 4.80 8.96
C THR A 255 -7.42 5.65 10.21
N ARG A 256 -6.26 6.32 10.27
CA ARG A 256 -5.90 7.24 11.35
C ARG A 256 -6.72 8.49 11.27
N PRO A 257 -7.25 8.98 12.40
CA PRO A 257 -7.97 10.23 12.39
C PRO A 257 -7.18 11.47 11.90
N ASP A 258 -5.85 11.43 11.92
CA ASP A 258 -5.01 12.53 11.42
C ASP A 258 -5.04 12.73 9.88
N SER A 259 -5.53 11.76 9.08
CA SER A 259 -5.53 11.86 7.60
C SER A 259 -6.58 12.83 7.04
N GLY A 260 -7.61 13.16 7.81
CA GLY A 260 -8.68 14.09 7.43
C GLY A 260 -9.71 13.53 6.44
N THR A 261 -9.46 12.39 5.79
CA THR A 261 -10.41 11.76 4.84
C THR A 261 -10.19 10.24 4.75
N CYS A 262 -11.22 9.52 4.31
CA CYS A 262 -11.36 8.06 4.38
C CYS A 262 -11.35 7.50 5.83
N PHE A 263 -11.91 6.31 6.01
CA PHE A 263 -11.91 5.58 7.28
C PHE A 263 -12.21 4.11 7.04
N GLU A 264 -11.53 3.22 7.76
CA GLU A 264 -11.74 1.77 7.66
C GLU A 264 -12.48 1.23 8.89
N ASP A 265 -11.75 1.11 10.01
CA ASP A 265 -12.26 0.64 11.29
C ASP A 265 -11.36 1.10 12.47
N SER A 266 -11.57 0.49 13.63
CA SER A 266 -10.85 0.75 14.89
C SER A 266 -10.08 -0.48 15.42
N ASN A 267 -9.93 -1.55 14.63
CA ASN A 267 -9.22 -2.79 15.02
C ASN A 267 -7.71 -2.68 14.75
N TRP A 268 -7.11 -1.68 15.37
CA TRP A 268 -5.68 -1.41 15.28
C TRP A 268 -5.18 -0.67 16.52
N ARG A 269 -3.89 -0.81 16.81
CA ARG A 269 -3.18 0.13 17.68
C ARG A 269 -2.05 0.81 16.91
N PRO A 270 -1.64 2.04 17.29
CA PRO A 270 -0.57 2.75 16.60
C PRO A 270 0.84 2.42 17.17
N LEU A 271 1.90 2.73 16.41
CA LEU A 271 3.31 2.36 16.67
C LEU A 271 4.41 3.49 16.62
N THR A 272 4.14 4.78 16.28
CA THR A 272 5.17 5.88 16.08
C THR A 272 4.69 7.37 16.02
N SER A 273 4.32 8.01 14.86
CA SER A 273 3.74 9.39 14.63
C SER A 273 3.17 9.66 13.21
N TYR A 274 1.87 10.07 13.06
CA TYR A 274 1.11 10.05 11.76
C TYR A 274 1.89 10.64 10.60
N ASP A 275 1.86 9.92 9.48
CA ASP A 275 2.67 10.22 8.33
C ASP A 275 1.88 10.13 7.04
N ALA A 276 1.53 11.29 6.49
CA ALA A 276 0.94 11.39 5.17
C ALA A 276 1.81 10.76 4.07
N PHE A 277 3.12 10.61 4.30
CA PHE A 277 4.06 9.96 3.37
C PHE A 277 4.28 8.47 3.63
N SER A 278 3.59 7.89 4.63
CA SER A 278 3.64 6.45 4.91
C SER A 278 3.31 5.64 3.65
N VAL A 279 4.09 4.58 3.39
CA VAL A 279 3.75 3.64 2.30
C VAL A 279 2.35 3.07 2.50
N MET A 280 1.87 2.93 3.74
CA MET A 280 0.52 2.48 4.06
C MET A 280 -0.58 3.53 3.80
N HIS A 281 -0.27 4.71 3.25
CA HIS A 281 -1.23 5.81 3.08
C HIS A 281 -1.74 5.99 1.66
N TYR A 282 -3.02 5.65 1.44
CA TYR A 282 -3.74 5.86 0.19
C TYR A 282 -3.66 7.32 -0.33
N PRO A 283 -3.21 7.59 -1.58
CA PRO A 283 -3.12 8.94 -2.14
C PRO A 283 -4.49 9.61 -2.30
N GLN A 284 -5.49 8.85 -2.75
CA GLN A 284 -6.89 9.29 -2.83
C GLN A 284 -7.50 9.64 -1.46
N CYS A 285 -6.84 9.24 -0.38
CA CYS A 285 -7.21 9.55 1.00
C CYS A 285 -6.31 10.61 1.65
N ASN A 286 -5.77 11.58 0.88
CA ASN A 286 -4.84 12.62 1.36
C ASN A 286 -3.44 12.09 1.77
N GLY A 287 -3.08 10.89 1.30
CA GLY A 287 -1.69 10.43 1.27
C GLY A 287 -0.85 11.31 0.35
N LYS A 288 0.32 11.72 0.84
CA LYS A 288 1.32 12.52 0.14
C LYS A 288 2.57 11.71 -0.26
N GLY A 289 2.62 10.45 0.20
CA GLY A 289 3.64 9.47 -0.19
C GLY A 289 3.67 9.24 -1.69
N ASP A 290 4.84 8.89 -2.20
CA ASP A 290 5.07 8.68 -3.63
C ASP A 290 4.52 7.33 -4.14
N TRP A 291 4.45 6.30 -3.30
CA TRP A 291 4.16 4.92 -3.74
C TRP A 291 5.16 4.43 -4.80
N THR A 292 6.44 4.78 -4.60
CA THR A 292 7.62 4.29 -5.33
C THR A 292 8.55 3.50 -4.42
#